data_AF-A0A3A4QIK6-F1
#
_entry.id   AF-A0A3A4QIK6-F1
#
_cell.length_a   1.000
_cell.length_b   1.000
_cell.length_c   1.000
_cell.angle_alpha   90.00
_cell.angle_beta   90.00
_cell.angle_gamma   90.00
#
_symmetry.space_group_name_H-M   'P 1'
#
loop_
_entity.id
_entity.type
_entity.pdbx_description
1 polymer ?
#
loop_
_entity_poly.entity_id
_entity_poly.type
_entity_poly.pdbx_seq_one_letter_code
_entity_poly.pdbx_strand_id
1 'polypeptide(L)'
;MRAYFCILLGAVLVVGLSAAPALGETYTFTGAIDCGWNVKGNWNPTSGYPGSGDTAIIPASKTVCVGEDEKSPGNSDCGELVVDDTTAIVDIYDQGGTLTIESAAEINGEIRFRGQPGEFGPALHFGGDIAIEGTGIIRGDNASGLVLGRITGAAGDVVTIPSGFTIKGSISIHAELVNNGLVLVDDENDTLQLLTNLKSGGSTGKWKCTDGTLFVGFCTVSGSAKWVLKGDVQTSELHFASTGTTDSLSGDFDVTGGTFRIDTPLCTSGDITVKAGANNPKVIVIRNTTVTFNNPSCP
;
A
#
# COMPACT_ATOMS: atom_id res chain seq x y z
N MET A 1 81.19 6.33 -10.26
CA MET A 1 79.82 6.64 -10.72
C MET A 1 78.94 5.41 -10.56
N ARG A 2 78.21 5.31 -9.44
CA ARG A 2 77.16 4.30 -9.21
C ARG A 2 75.98 5.06 -8.60
N ALA A 3 74.98 5.36 -9.41
CA ALA A 3 73.75 6.02 -8.99
C ALA A 3 72.77 4.94 -8.52
N TYR A 4 72.48 4.95 -7.22
CA TYR A 4 71.56 4.03 -6.58
C TYR A 4 70.11 4.44 -6.85
N PHE A 5 69.48 3.62 -7.68
CA PHE A 5 68.14 3.07 -7.54
C PHE A 5 67.52 3.25 -6.14
N CYS A 6 66.74 4.31 -5.92
CA CYS A 6 65.88 4.50 -4.74
C CYS A 6 64.62 5.28 -5.12
N ILE A 7 63.87 4.78 -6.12
CA ILE A 7 62.45 5.12 -6.26
C ILE A 7 61.71 4.20 -5.29
N LEU A 8 61.75 4.59 -4.02
CA LEU A 8 61.08 3.90 -2.94
C LEU A 8 59.59 4.23 -3.02
N LEU A 9 58.86 3.37 -3.74
CA LEU A 9 57.59 2.79 -3.29
C LEU A 9 56.71 3.70 -2.42
N GLY A 10 56.30 4.85 -2.95
CA GLY A 10 55.23 5.68 -2.39
C GLY A 10 53.86 5.11 -2.75
N ALA A 11 53.63 3.83 -2.43
CA ALA A 11 52.30 3.23 -2.50
C ALA A 11 51.50 3.78 -1.31
N VAL A 12 50.86 4.93 -1.53
CA VAL A 12 49.83 5.44 -0.61
C VAL A 12 48.64 4.50 -0.72
N LEU A 13 48.68 3.43 0.06
CA LEU A 13 47.58 2.52 0.29
C LEU A 13 46.55 3.26 1.15
N VAL A 14 45.74 4.13 0.54
CA VAL A 14 44.48 4.59 1.15
C VAL A 14 43.54 3.39 1.10
N VAL A 15 43.67 2.51 2.09
CA VAL A 15 42.65 1.49 2.34
C VAL A 15 41.43 2.27 2.78
N GLY A 16 40.49 2.45 1.86
CA GLY A 16 39.17 2.99 2.16
C GLY A 16 38.50 2.09 3.18
N LEU A 17 38.61 2.47 4.45
CA LEU A 17 37.71 2.02 5.50
C LEU A 17 36.33 2.57 5.15
N SER A 18 35.66 1.92 4.21
CA SER A 18 34.21 1.99 4.17
C SER A 18 33.75 1.41 5.51
N ALA A 19 33.12 2.25 6.33
CA ALA A 19 32.38 1.74 7.47
C ALA A 19 31.41 0.70 6.91
N ALA A 20 31.57 -0.56 7.32
CA ALA A 20 30.58 -1.57 6.99
C ALA A 20 29.22 -1.01 7.44
N PRO A 21 28.16 -1.12 6.61
CA PRO A 21 26.84 -0.71 7.04
C PRO A 21 26.56 -1.40 8.37
N ALA A 22 26.12 -0.64 9.37
CA ALA A 22 25.67 -1.23 10.63
C ALA A 22 24.58 -2.23 10.26
N LEU A 23 24.83 -3.51 10.53
CA LEU A 23 23.83 -4.54 10.30
C LEU A 23 22.69 -4.25 11.28
N GLY A 24 21.47 -4.15 10.77
CA GLY A 24 20.28 -4.06 11.60
C GLY A 24 20.19 -5.24 12.56
N GLU A 25 19.59 -5.00 13.72
CA GLU A 25 19.28 -6.04 14.70
C GLU A 25 17.88 -6.61 14.42
N THR A 26 17.65 -7.86 14.80
CA THR A 26 16.33 -8.48 14.69
C THR A 26 15.61 -8.39 16.01
N TYR A 27 14.43 -7.78 16.00
CA TYR A 27 13.54 -7.67 17.15
C TYR A 27 12.28 -8.49 16.91
N THR A 28 12.02 -9.46 17.80
CA THR A 28 10.77 -10.24 17.79
C THR A 28 9.82 -9.74 18.85
N PHE A 29 8.58 -9.46 18.47
CA PHE A 29 7.56 -9.00 19.39
C PHE A 29 7.13 -10.12 20.36
N THR A 30 7.22 -9.84 21.66
CA THR A 30 6.88 -10.75 22.76
C THR A 30 5.79 -10.22 23.67
N GLY A 31 5.42 -8.93 23.53
CA GLY A 31 4.43 -8.23 24.35
C GLY A 31 3.08 -8.97 24.49
N ALA A 32 2.43 -8.77 25.63
CA ALA A 32 1.17 -9.44 25.98
C ALA A 32 0.07 -8.52 26.51
N ILE A 33 0.37 -7.27 26.92
CA ILE A 33 -0.57 -6.45 27.71
C ILE A 33 -0.81 -5.06 27.12
N ASP A 34 0.18 -4.40 26.54
CA ASP A 34 0.10 -2.98 26.15
C ASP A 34 0.40 -2.71 24.68
N CYS A 35 0.56 -3.77 23.87
CA CYS A 35 0.81 -3.85 22.42
C CYS A 35 1.77 -2.83 21.76
N GLY A 36 2.32 -1.83 22.45
CA GLY A 36 3.01 -0.69 21.86
C GLY A 36 4.35 -1.05 21.23
N TRP A 37 4.57 -0.54 20.02
CA TRP A 37 5.82 -0.69 19.26
C TRP A 37 7.01 -0.08 20.00
N ASN A 38 6.90 1.13 20.55
CA ASN A 38 8.05 1.83 21.15
C ASN A 38 8.34 1.37 22.60
N VAL A 39 7.73 0.27 23.06
CA VAL A 39 7.93 -0.29 24.40
C VAL A 39 9.01 -1.37 24.35
N LYS A 40 10.22 -1.07 24.79
CA LYS A 40 11.37 -2.01 24.77
C LYS A 40 11.09 -3.37 25.42
N GLY A 41 10.29 -3.39 26.48
CA GLY A 41 9.91 -4.63 27.18
C GLY A 41 9.03 -5.57 26.34
N ASN A 42 8.47 -5.09 25.23
CA ASN A 42 7.67 -5.87 24.31
C ASN A 42 8.49 -6.57 23.23
N TRP A 43 9.80 -6.34 23.15
CA TRP A 43 10.66 -6.91 22.11
C TRP A 43 11.73 -7.80 22.70
N ASN A 44 12.13 -8.81 21.93
CA ASN A 44 13.32 -9.60 22.17
C ASN A 44 14.30 -9.35 21.01
N PRO A 45 15.51 -8.81 21.26
CA PRO A 45 16.06 -8.49 22.58
C PRO A 45 15.39 -7.28 23.26
N THR A 46 15.37 -7.27 24.59
CA THR A 46 14.74 -6.19 25.39
C THR A 46 15.62 -4.95 25.52
N SER A 47 16.75 -4.89 24.81
CA SER A 47 17.67 -3.74 24.77
C SER A 47 17.04 -2.52 24.10
N GLY A 48 16.09 -2.75 23.20
CA GLY A 48 15.51 -1.75 22.33
C GLY A 48 14.14 -2.20 21.79
N TYR A 49 13.75 -1.52 20.73
CA TYR A 49 12.64 -1.85 19.84
C TYR A 49 13.18 -1.62 18.42
N PRO A 50 12.57 -2.25 17.40
CA PRO A 50 13.04 -2.07 16.03
C PRO A 50 12.93 -0.60 15.62
N GLY A 51 14.00 -0.09 15.00
CA GLY A 51 14.06 1.19 14.31
C GLY A 51 14.58 1.06 12.88
N SER A 52 14.92 2.18 12.24
CA SER A 52 15.56 2.22 10.91
C SER A 52 16.69 1.19 10.76
N GLY A 53 16.64 0.40 9.69
CA GLY A 53 17.58 -0.68 9.40
C GLY A 53 17.34 -2.02 10.11
N ASP A 54 16.56 -2.07 11.20
CA ASP A 54 16.29 -3.30 11.97
C ASP A 54 15.20 -4.17 11.31
N THR A 55 15.19 -5.47 11.63
CA THR A 55 14.09 -6.38 11.27
C THR A 55 13.11 -6.49 12.43
N ALA A 56 11.84 -6.13 12.20
CA ALA A 56 10.74 -6.31 13.14
C ALA A 56 9.93 -7.56 12.79
N ILE A 57 9.85 -8.53 13.70
CA ILE A 57 9.07 -9.76 13.53
C ILE A 57 7.87 -9.73 14.47
N ILE A 58 6.66 -9.88 13.91
CA ILE A 58 5.39 -10.02 14.64
C ILE A 58 4.95 -11.49 14.55
N PRO A 59 5.14 -12.28 15.62
CA PRO A 59 4.81 -13.70 15.60
C PRO A 59 3.32 -13.98 15.48
N ALA A 60 3.00 -15.22 15.13
CA ALA A 60 1.66 -15.77 15.19
C ALA A 60 0.95 -15.42 16.51
N SER A 61 -0.33 -15.05 16.41
CA SER A 61 -1.22 -14.71 17.53
C SER A 61 -0.76 -13.52 18.37
N LYS A 62 0.15 -12.69 17.83
CA LYS A 62 0.53 -11.42 18.44
C LYS A 62 -0.12 -10.25 17.73
N THR A 63 -0.39 -9.22 18.52
CA THR A 63 -0.84 -7.93 18.03
C THR A 63 0.10 -6.86 18.56
N VAL A 64 0.70 -6.11 17.65
CA VAL A 64 1.48 -4.90 17.95
C VAL A 64 0.67 -3.67 17.54
N CYS A 65 0.84 -2.57 18.24
CA CYS A 65 0.14 -1.31 18.10
C CYS A 65 1.15 -0.19 17.84
N VAL A 66 0.92 0.57 16.78
CA VAL A 66 1.72 1.75 16.39
C VAL A 66 0.87 2.99 16.63
N GLY A 67 1.43 4.00 17.30
CA GLY A 67 0.75 5.27 17.56
C GLY A 67 -0.34 5.22 18.63
N GLU A 68 -0.33 4.23 19.52
CA GLU A 68 -1.26 4.18 20.67
C GLU A 68 -0.72 5.00 21.86
N ASP A 69 -1.44 6.07 22.21
CA ASP A 69 -1.39 6.80 23.49
C ASP A 69 0.00 7.30 23.93
N GLU A 70 0.12 7.79 25.17
CA GLU A 70 1.37 8.21 25.84
C GLU A 70 2.47 7.13 25.85
N LYS A 71 2.12 5.86 25.58
CA LYS A 71 3.05 4.72 25.65
C LYS A 71 3.76 4.41 24.35
N SER A 72 3.21 4.82 23.21
CA SER A 72 3.88 4.74 21.91
C SER A 72 3.73 6.04 21.13
N PRO A 73 4.17 7.18 21.68
CA PRO A 73 3.99 8.46 21.02
C PRO A 73 4.83 8.50 19.72
N GLY A 74 4.16 8.83 18.62
CA GLY A 74 4.79 9.21 17.36
C GLY A 74 5.02 8.07 16.37
N ASN A 75 6.00 8.31 15.50
CA ASN A 75 6.34 7.45 14.38
C ASN A 75 7.17 6.25 14.87
N SER A 76 6.90 5.09 14.27
CA SER A 76 7.69 3.87 14.40
C SER A 76 8.30 3.53 13.05
N ASP A 77 9.47 2.91 13.06
CA ASP A 77 10.19 2.54 11.86
C ASP A 77 10.83 1.15 12.00
N CYS A 78 11.03 0.48 10.87
CA CYS A 78 11.86 -0.71 10.74
C CYS A 78 12.50 -0.73 9.35
N GLY A 79 13.67 -1.35 9.24
CA GLY A 79 14.21 -1.75 7.94
C GLY A 79 13.28 -2.76 7.26
N GLU A 80 13.09 -3.89 7.92
CA GLU A 80 12.28 -5.00 7.42
C GLU A 80 11.12 -5.29 8.38
N LEU A 81 9.91 -5.51 7.83
CA LEU A 81 8.75 -5.96 8.60
C LEU A 81 8.37 -7.40 8.20
N VAL A 82 8.28 -8.29 9.19
CA VAL A 82 7.76 -9.66 9.04
C VAL A 82 6.51 -9.82 9.90
N VAL A 83 5.38 -10.17 9.27
CA VAL A 83 4.11 -10.49 9.94
C VAL A 83 3.78 -11.95 9.65
N ASP A 84 4.14 -12.85 10.56
CA ASP A 84 4.39 -14.28 10.31
C ASP A 84 3.21 -15.06 9.70
N ASP A 85 1.99 -14.86 10.20
CA ASP A 85 0.83 -15.62 9.76
C ASP A 85 -0.48 -14.85 9.89
N THR A 86 -1.57 -15.47 9.43
CA THR A 86 -2.92 -14.89 9.43
C THR A 86 -3.48 -14.45 10.79
N THR A 87 -2.82 -14.82 11.90
CA THR A 87 -3.20 -14.43 13.26
C THR A 87 -2.29 -13.34 13.85
N ALA A 88 -1.19 -13.01 13.18
CA ALA A 88 -0.33 -11.88 13.52
C ALA A 88 -0.92 -10.58 12.99
N ILE A 89 -0.90 -9.52 13.81
CA ILE A 89 -1.56 -8.25 13.51
C ILE A 89 -0.67 -7.06 13.86
N VAL A 90 -0.61 -6.08 12.98
CA VAL A 90 -0.11 -4.73 13.23
C VAL A 90 -1.29 -3.76 13.19
N ASP A 91 -1.70 -3.20 14.33
CA ASP A 91 -2.68 -2.11 14.38
C ASP A 91 -1.95 -0.76 14.35
N ILE A 92 -2.34 0.14 13.45
CA ILE A 92 -1.81 1.52 13.37
C ILE A 92 -2.94 2.48 13.71
N TYR A 93 -2.77 3.24 14.79
CA TYR A 93 -3.77 4.16 15.35
C TYR A 93 -3.57 5.61 14.89
N ASP A 94 -4.64 6.38 14.96
CA ASP A 94 -4.88 7.69 14.34
C ASP A 94 -4.31 8.91 15.06
N GLN A 95 -3.69 8.73 16.22
CA GLN A 95 -2.99 9.80 16.95
C GLN A 95 -1.65 10.20 16.30
N GLY A 96 -1.60 10.24 14.97
CA GLY A 96 -0.39 10.46 14.18
C GLY A 96 0.47 9.21 14.02
N GLY A 97 -0.05 8.03 14.34
CA GLY A 97 0.65 6.76 14.16
C GLY A 97 1.09 6.57 12.72
N THR A 98 2.41 6.54 12.52
CA THR A 98 3.02 6.21 11.23
C THR A 98 3.97 5.04 11.46
N LEU A 99 3.79 3.96 10.72
CA LEU A 99 4.79 2.91 10.60
C LEU A 99 5.56 3.11 9.29
N THR A 100 6.88 3.28 9.37
CA THR A 100 7.77 3.34 8.21
C THR A 100 8.47 2.00 8.00
N ILE A 101 8.38 1.45 6.79
CA ILE A 101 9.15 0.28 6.35
C ILE A 101 10.16 0.76 5.32
N GLU A 102 11.45 0.53 5.54
CA GLU A 102 12.50 1.14 4.71
C GLU A 102 13.03 0.26 3.58
N SER A 103 13.04 -1.07 3.74
CA SER A 103 13.72 -1.96 2.80
C SER A 103 12.93 -3.19 2.36
N ALA A 104 12.23 -3.86 3.26
CA ALA A 104 11.56 -5.12 2.93
C ALA A 104 10.29 -5.36 3.77
N ALA A 105 9.33 -6.09 3.21
CA ALA A 105 8.12 -6.47 3.92
C ALA A 105 7.68 -7.89 3.52
N GLU A 106 7.61 -8.81 4.49
CA GLU A 106 6.93 -10.09 4.37
C GLU A 106 5.66 -10.05 5.22
N ILE A 107 4.49 -9.97 4.58
CA ILE A 107 3.22 -9.82 5.29
C ILE A 107 2.34 -11.02 4.97
N ASN A 108 2.27 -11.98 5.90
CA ASN A 108 1.36 -13.13 5.86
C ASN A 108 0.15 -12.95 6.80
N GLY A 109 0.22 -11.98 7.71
CA GLY A 109 -0.88 -11.58 8.60
C GLY A 109 -1.63 -10.35 8.14
N GLU A 110 -2.01 -9.49 9.09
CA GLU A 110 -2.83 -8.31 8.83
C GLU A 110 -2.17 -7.02 9.35
N ILE A 111 -2.12 -5.99 8.51
CA ILE A 111 -1.91 -4.61 8.94
C ILE A 111 -3.26 -3.90 8.93
N ARG A 112 -3.67 -3.33 10.06
CA ARG A 112 -4.96 -2.67 10.23
C ARG A 112 -4.77 -1.20 10.56
N PHE A 113 -5.44 -0.33 9.82
CA PHE A 113 -5.59 1.07 10.17
C PHE A 113 -6.81 1.23 11.08
N ARG A 114 -6.60 1.81 12.26
CA ARG A 114 -7.62 2.10 13.27
C ARG A 114 -7.82 3.62 13.38
N GLY A 115 -8.77 4.14 12.61
CA GLY A 115 -9.16 5.55 12.60
C GLY A 115 -10.28 5.88 13.61
N GLN A 116 -10.16 6.97 14.36
CA GLN A 116 -11.27 7.65 15.04
C GLN A 116 -11.71 8.87 14.22
N PRO A 117 -13.00 9.25 14.29
CA PRO A 117 -13.48 10.46 13.64
C PRO A 117 -12.78 11.73 14.13
N GLY A 118 -12.35 12.59 13.20
CA GLY A 118 -11.84 13.93 13.51
C GLY A 118 -10.32 14.05 13.60
N GLU A 119 -9.58 12.96 13.45
CA GLU A 119 -8.11 12.94 13.46
C GLU A 119 -7.50 12.70 12.06
N PHE A 120 -6.18 12.92 11.94
CA PHE A 120 -5.47 12.52 10.73
C PHE A 120 -5.38 11.00 10.67
N GLY A 121 -5.67 10.42 9.51
CA GLY A 121 -5.64 8.96 9.39
C GLY A 121 -4.25 8.36 9.66
N PRO A 122 -4.20 7.17 10.29
CA PRO A 122 -2.97 6.42 10.51
C PRO A 122 -2.27 6.14 9.18
N ALA A 123 -0.95 6.03 9.20
CA ALA A 123 -0.16 5.89 7.98
C ALA A 123 0.76 4.67 8.01
N LEU A 124 0.84 3.98 6.88
CA LEU A 124 1.92 3.08 6.52
C LEU A 124 2.75 3.78 5.45
N HIS A 125 4.03 4.03 5.76
CA HIS A 125 4.98 4.69 4.88
C HIS A 125 6.02 3.69 4.37
N PHE A 126 6.26 3.69 3.07
CA PHE A 126 7.31 2.90 2.44
C PHE A 126 8.45 3.85 2.05
N GLY A 127 9.64 3.62 2.61
CA GLY A 127 10.83 4.49 2.50
C GLY A 127 11.68 4.26 1.25
N GLY A 128 11.15 3.56 0.26
CA GLY A 128 11.84 3.20 -0.98
C GLY A 128 11.05 2.19 -1.81
N ASP A 129 11.71 1.65 -2.83
CA ASP A 129 11.16 0.55 -3.64
C ASP A 129 11.01 -0.71 -2.78
N ILE A 130 9.76 -1.14 -2.55
CA ILE A 130 9.45 -2.29 -1.70
C ILE A 130 8.54 -3.25 -2.45
N ALA A 131 9.04 -4.46 -2.67
CA ALA A 131 8.22 -5.59 -3.07
C ALA A 131 7.71 -6.29 -1.81
N ILE A 132 6.41 -6.23 -1.56
CA ILE A 132 5.77 -6.97 -0.48
C ILE A 132 5.78 -8.45 -0.85
N GLU A 133 6.20 -9.31 0.07
CA GLU A 133 6.06 -10.75 -0.01
C GLU A 133 4.90 -11.24 0.88
N GLY A 134 4.44 -12.46 0.63
CA GLY A 134 3.39 -13.09 1.43
C GLY A 134 1.97 -12.99 0.84
N THR A 135 0.99 -13.38 1.67
CA THR A 135 -0.44 -13.51 1.30
C THR A 135 -1.39 -12.76 2.23
N GLY A 136 -0.84 -11.86 3.03
CA GLY A 136 -1.56 -11.12 4.06
C GLY A 136 -2.47 -10.02 3.51
N ILE A 137 -2.89 -9.16 4.44
CA ILE A 137 -3.90 -8.13 4.20
C ILE A 137 -3.42 -6.79 4.76
N ILE A 138 -3.65 -5.70 4.02
CA ILE A 138 -3.73 -4.34 4.58
C ILE A 138 -5.19 -3.93 4.60
N ARG A 139 -5.71 -3.58 5.78
CA ARG A 139 -7.12 -3.25 5.99
C ARG A 139 -7.31 -1.85 6.58
N GLY A 140 -8.19 -1.07 5.97
CA GLY A 140 -8.73 0.15 6.55
C GLY A 140 -9.98 -0.16 7.36
N ASP A 141 -9.87 -0.24 8.69
CA ASP A 141 -11.02 -0.39 9.57
C ASP A 141 -11.52 1.01 9.97
N ASN A 142 -12.48 1.55 9.23
CA ASN A 142 -13.16 2.77 9.66
C ASN A 142 -14.68 2.62 9.63
N ALA A 143 -15.29 2.56 10.82
CA ALA A 143 -16.73 2.50 10.98
C ALA A 143 -17.47 3.79 10.55
N SER A 144 -16.76 4.89 10.31
CA SER A 144 -17.36 6.21 10.03
C SER A 144 -17.07 6.77 8.63
N GLY A 145 -16.19 6.13 7.84
CA GLY A 145 -15.80 6.57 6.50
C GLY A 145 -15.04 7.91 6.39
N LEU A 146 -14.86 8.66 7.50
CA LEU A 146 -14.28 10.01 7.48
C LEU A 146 -12.75 10.07 7.59
N VAL A 147 -12.14 9.01 8.09
CA VAL A 147 -10.69 8.93 8.41
C VAL A 147 -10.10 7.73 7.69
N LEU A 148 -9.47 8.00 6.55
CA LEU A 148 -8.90 6.94 5.72
C LEU A 148 -7.52 6.56 6.23
N GLY A 149 -7.27 5.26 6.36
CA GLY A 149 -5.89 4.78 6.51
C GLY A 149 -5.06 5.21 5.31
N ARG A 150 -3.78 5.51 5.48
CA ARG A 150 -2.96 6.05 4.39
C ARG A 150 -1.81 5.12 4.06
N ILE A 151 -1.69 4.77 2.79
CA ILE A 151 -0.49 4.12 2.24
C ILE A 151 0.30 5.19 1.49
N THR A 152 1.52 5.47 1.94
CA THR A 152 2.35 6.58 1.44
C THR A 152 3.75 6.11 1.06
N GLY A 153 4.40 6.88 0.19
CA GLY A 153 5.78 6.69 -0.27
C GLY A 153 6.22 7.94 -1.03
N ALA A 154 7.52 8.17 -1.21
CA ALA A 154 7.96 9.32 -2.00
C ALA A 154 7.59 9.14 -3.48
N ALA A 155 7.62 10.22 -4.25
CA ALA A 155 7.40 10.13 -5.69
C ALA A 155 8.59 9.37 -6.33
N GLY A 156 8.28 8.29 -7.05
CA GLY A 156 9.27 7.38 -7.64
C GLY A 156 9.55 6.13 -6.81
N ASP A 157 9.16 6.09 -5.53
CA ASP A 157 9.26 4.88 -4.69
C ASP A 157 8.11 3.94 -5.00
N VAL A 158 8.42 2.75 -5.50
CA VAL A 158 7.43 1.79 -6.00
C VAL A 158 7.12 0.73 -4.95
N VAL A 159 5.85 0.65 -4.54
CA VAL A 159 5.33 -0.47 -3.74
C VAL A 159 4.75 -1.52 -4.68
N THR A 160 5.23 -2.75 -4.63
CA THR A 160 4.68 -3.87 -5.42
C THR A 160 3.97 -4.86 -4.51
N ILE A 161 2.69 -5.14 -4.77
CA ILE A 161 1.94 -6.18 -4.04
C ILE A 161 1.80 -7.46 -4.86
N PRO A 162 1.97 -8.66 -4.27
CA PRO A 162 1.97 -9.93 -4.98
C PRO A 162 0.55 -10.48 -5.18
N SER A 163 0.40 -11.51 -6.02
CA SER A 163 -0.92 -12.02 -6.44
C SER A 163 -1.81 -12.63 -5.35
N GLY A 164 -1.23 -13.04 -4.22
CA GLY A 164 -1.97 -13.54 -3.05
C GLY A 164 -2.35 -12.46 -2.04
N PHE A 165 -1.92 -11.22 -2.24
CA PHE A 165 -2.06 -10.15 -1.25
C PHE A 165 -3.32 -9.32 -1.46
N THR A 166 -3.90 -8.80 -0.37
CA THR A 166 -5.11 -7.97 -0.44
C THR A 166 -4.93 -6.62 0.26
N ILE A 167 -5.33 -5.53 -0.41
CA ILE A 167 -5.58 -4.23 0.22
C ILE A 167 -7.09 -4.01 0.22
N LYS A 168 -7.69 -3.73 1.37
CA LYS A 168 -9.14 -3.51 1.46
C LYS A 168 -9.60 -2.49 2.49
N GLY A 169 -10.84 -2.05 2.36
CA GLY A 169 -11.51 -1.16 3.29
C GLY A 169 -11.24 0.33 3.04
N SER A 170 -11.42 1.15 4.07
CA SER A 170 -11.30 2.60 4.00
C SER A 170 -9.84 3.10 3.98
N ILE A 171 -9.25 3.23 2.78
CA ILE A 171 -7.82 3.56 2.59
C ILE A 171 -7.61 4.60 1.48
N SER A 172 -6.74 5.58 1.71
CA SER A 172 -6.14 6.43 0.67
C SER A 172 -4.73 5.96 0.32
N ILE A 173 -4.51 5.61 -0.95
CA ILE A 173 -3.22 5.15 -1.47
C ILE A 173 -2.55 6.29 -2.23
N HIS A 174 -1.53 6.88 -1.62
CA HIS A 174 -0.70 7.95 -2.18
C HIS A 174 0.61 7.45 -2.80
N ALA A 175 1.13 6.29 -2.36
CA ALA A 175 2.36 5.68 -2.88
C ALA A 175 2.25 5.32 -4.37
N GLU A 176 3.39 5.22 -5.06
CA GLU A 176 3.38 4.55 -6.36
C GLU A 176 3.15 3.05 -6.13
N LEU A 177 2.21 2.45 -6.88
CA LEU A 177 1.73 1.09 -6.61
C LEU A 177 1.72 0.25 -7.89
N VAL A 178 2.36 -0.92 -7.83
CA VAL A 178 2.20 -2.02 -8.80
C VAL A 178 1.32 -3.10 -8.17
N ASN A 179 0.06 -3.17 -8.60
CA ASN A 179 -0.91 -4.14 -8.10
C ASN A 179 -0.87 -5.44 -8.91
N ASN A 180 -0.29 -6.50 -8.34
CA ASN A 180 -0.45 -7.87 -8.86
C ASN A 180 -1.47 -8.70 -8.07
N GLY A 181 -1.98 -8.18 -6.94
CA GLY A 181 -2.93 -8.81 -6.02
C GLY A 181 -4.36 -8.30 -6.14
N LEU A 182 -5.03 -8.12 -5.01
CA LEU A 182 -6.42 -7.65 -4.94
C LEU A 182 -6.52 -6.32 -4.19
N VAL A 183 -7.09 -5.30 -4.83
CA VAL A 183 -7.55 -4.07 -4.18
C VAL A 183 -9.07 -4.11 -4.14
N LEU A 184 -9.67 -4.08 -2.94
CA LEU A 184 -11.07 -4.41 -2.70
C LEU A 184 -11.80 -3.37 -1.83
N VAL A 185 -12.99 -2.98 -2.27
CA VAL A 185 -14.00 -2.30 -1.43
C VAL A 185 -15.23 -3.22 -1.33
N ASP A 186 -15.55 -3.68 -0.13
CA ASP A 186 -16.60 -4.69 0.10
C ASP A 186 -17.57 -4.39 1.24
N ASP A 187 -17.57 -3.15 1.75
CA ASP A 187 -18.57 -2.61 2.68
C ASP A 187 -19.16 -1.30 2.12
N GLU A 188 -20.45 -1.06 2.33
CA GLU A 188 -21.16 0.14 1.82
C GLU A 188 -20.62 1.46 2.38
N ASN A 189 -19.99 1.43 3.55
CA ASN A 189 -19.43 2.61 4.20
C ASN A 189 -17.97 2.83 3.86
N ASP A 190 -17.33 1.87 3.17
CA ASP A 190 -15.93 1.96 2.83
C ASP A 190 -15.68 2.86 1.62
N THR A 191 -14.59 3.61 1.68
CA THR A 191 -14.06 4.35 0.55
C THR A 191 -12.57 4.06 0.39
N LEU A 192 -12.19 3.47 -0.75
CA LEU A 192 -10.79 3.30 -1.14
C LEU A 192 -10.45 4.28 -2.24
N GLN A 193 -9.41 5.08 -2.02
CA GLN A 193 -8.97 6.14 -2.93
C GLN A 193 -7.58 5.84 -3.49
N LEU A 194 -7.45 5.88 -4.81
CA LEU A 194 -6.15 5.92 -5.49
C LEU A 194 -5.82 7.38 -5.79
N LEU A 195 -4.75 7.90 -5.17
CA LEU A 195 -4.38 9.31 -5.20
C LEU A 195 -2.90 9.55 -5.57
N THR A 196 -2.61 10.74 -6.10
CA THR A 196 -1.27 11.29 -6.36
C THR A 196 -0.37 10.47 -7.29
N ASN A 197 0.49 9.58 -6.75
CA ASN A 197 1.55 8.92 -7.51
C ASN A 197 0.98 7.90 -8.52
N LEU A 198 1.81 7.41 -9.45
CA LEU A 198 1.40 6.46 -10.47
C LEU A 198 0.80 5.19 -9.83
N LYS A 199 -0.23 4.64 -10.47
CA LYS A 199 -0.78 3.33 -10.15
C LYS A 199 -0.69 2.47 -11.39
N SER A 200 -0.25 1.24 -11.25
CA SER A 200 -0.26 0.25 -12.32
C SER A 200 -0.76 -1.08 -11.80
N GLY A 201 -1.24 -1.94 -12.70
CA GLY A 201 -1.60 -3.30 -12.33
C GLY A 201 -1.16 -4.33 -13.35
N GLY A 202 -0.59 -5.43 -12.87
CA GLY A 202 -0.19 -6.56 -13.70
C GLY A 202 -1.38 -7.45 -14.09
N SER A 203 -1.13 -8.43 -14.95
CA SER A 203 -2.17 -9.31 -15.51
C SER A 203 -2.88 -10.19 -14.47
N THR A 204 -2.27 -10.40 -13.30
CA THR A 204 -2.88 -11.10 -12.16
C THR A 204 -3.66 -10.16 -11.23
N GLY A 205 -3.39 -8.85 -11.32
CA GLY A 205 -3.94 -7.83 -10.43
C GLY A 205 -5.42 -7.55 -10.68
N LYS A 206 -6.12 -7.14 -9.63
CA LYS A 206 -7.54 -6.78 -9.68
C LYS A 206 -7.85 -5.52 -8.86
N TRP A 207 -8.64 -4.63 -9.45
CA TRP A 207 -9.27 -3.48 -8.81
C TRP A 207 -10.77 -3.75 -8.69
N LYS A 208 -11.28 -3.96 -7.49
CA LYS A 208 -12.63 -4.48 -7.28
C LYS A 208 -13.43 -3.64 -6.29
N CYS A 209 -14.63 -3.25 -6.70
CA CYS A 209 -15.65 -2.68 -5.83
C CYS A 209 -16.88 -3.58 -5.85
N THR A 210 -17.21 -4.17 -4.70
CA THR A 210 -18.46 -4.91 -4.48
C THR A 210 -19.47 -4.10 -3.69
N ASP A 211 -18.98 -3.26 -2.78
CA ASP A 211 -19.80 -2.30 -2.05
C ASP A 211 -18.95 -1.05 -1.76
N GLY A 212 -19.59 0.06 -1.41
CA GLY A 212 -18.91 1.32 -1.11
C GLY A 212 -18.30 1.99 -2.35
N THR A 213 -17.23 2.76 -2.20
CA THR A 213 -16.63 3.51 -3.31
C THR A 213 -15.17 3.15 -3.57
N LEU A 214 -14.86 2.73 -4.79
CA LEU A 214 -13.50 2.72 -5.33
C LEU A 214 -13.29 3.98 -6.18
N PHE A 215 -12.56 4.95 -5.63
CA PHE A 215 -12.31 6.25 -6.21
C PHE A 215 -10.91 6.35 -6.81
N VAL A 216 -10.82 6.76 -8.07
CA VAL A 216 -9.57 7.02 -8.79
C VAL A 216 -9.48 8.53 -9.06
N GLY A 217 -8.60 9.22 -8.32
CA GLY A 217 -8.51 10.68 -8.37
C GLY A 217 -7.07 11.19 -8.32
N PHE A 218 -6.77 12.26 -9.06
CA PHE A 218 -5.47 12.95 -9.00
C PHE A 218 -4.23 12.06 -9.21
N CYS A 219 -4.34 10.94 -9.93
CA CYS A 219 -3.21 10.09 -10.30
C CYS A 219 -3.35 9.59 -11.75
N THR A 220 -2.24 9.06 -12.30
CA THR A 220 -2.25 8.27 -13.53
C THR A 220 -2.44 6.80 -13.17
N VAL A 221 -3.25 6.08 -13.96
CA VAL A 221 -3.43 4.63 -13.80
C VAL A 221 -3.20 3.90 -15.12
N SER A 222 -2.41 2.83 -15.10
CA SER A 222 -2.03 2.03 -16.27
C SER A 222 -2.02 0.51 -16.02
N GLY A 223 -1.74 -0.28 -17.06
CA GLY A 223 -1.48 -1.72 -16.95
C GLY A 223 -2.63 -2.62 -17.39
N SER A 224 -2.55 -3.90 -17.06
CA SER A 224 -3.46 -4.96 -17.52
C SER A 224 -4.34 -5.56 -16.42
N ALA A 225 -4.25 -5.04 -15.20
CA ALA A 225 -5.11 -5.48 -14.11
C ALA A 225 -6.58 -5.26 -14.41
N LYS A 226 -7.40 -6.22 -14.00
CA LYS A 226 -8.84 -6.23 -14.26
C LYS A 226 -9.59 -5.28 -13.32
N TRP A 227 -10.55 -4.54 -13.87
CA TRP A 227 -11.47 -3.69 -13.12
C TRP A 227 -12.81 -4.40 -12.94
N VAL A 228 -13.32 -4.45 -11.72
CA VAL A 228 -14.57 -5.16 -11.41
C VAL A 228 -15.46 -4.27 -10.56
N LEU A 229 -16.65 -3.96 -11.07
CA LEU A 229 -17.73 -3.37 -10.29
C LEU A 229 -18.87 -4.39 -10.17
N LYS A 230 -19.12 -4.87 -8.95
CA LYS A 230 -20.13 -5.87 -8.64
C LYS A 230 -20.97 -5.43 -7.45
N GLY A 231 -21.85 -4.45 -7.66
CA GLY A 231 -22.82 -4.02 -6.65
C GLY A 231 -24.20 -4.65 -6.84
N ASP A 232 -24.70 -5.37 -5.85
CA ASP A 232 -26.13 -5.67 -5.71
C ASP A 232 -26.91 -4.53 -5.03
N VAL A 233 -26.20 -3.49 -4.61
CA VAL A 233 -26.72 -2.29 -3.96
C VAL A 233 -26.45 -1.03 -4.79
N GLN A 234 -27.24 0.02 -4.57
CA GLN A 234 -27.09 1.31 -5.27
C GLN A 234 -25.86 2.12 -4.78
N THR A 235 -25.24 1.70 -3.68
CA THR A 235 -24.13 2.37 -3.01
C THR A 235 -22.77 2.06 -3.62
N SER A 236 -22.64 0.96 -4.37
CA SER A 236 -21.36 0.59 -4.98
C SER A 236 -21.00 1.52 -6.14
N GLU A 237 -19.86 2.19 -6.07
CA GLU A 237 -19.38 3.12 -7.09
C GLU A 237 -17.93 2.82 -7.48
N LEU A 238 -17.69 2.71 -8.80
CA LEU A 238 -16.36 2.83 -9.38
C LEU A 238 -16.27 4.20 -10.06
N HIS A 239 -15.49 5.12 -9.47
CA HIS A 239 -15.45 6.52 -9.90
C HIS A 239 -14.07 6.91 -10.40
N PHE A 240 -13.97 7.26 -11.68
CA PHE A 240 -12.82 7.91 -12.28
C PHE A 240 -13.03 9.42 -12.32
N ALA A 241 -12.36 10.16 -11.44
CA ALA A 241 -12.58 11.59 -11.21
C ALA A 241 -11.37 12.49 -11.51
N SER A 242 -10.22 11.91 -11.87
CA SER A 242 -8.95 12.64 -11.90
C SER A 242 -8.83 13.70 -13.00
N THR A 243 -8.05 14.76 -12.77
CA THR A 243 -7.44 15.55 -13.86
C THR A 243 -6.17 14.90 -14.42
N GLY A 244 -5.70 13.81 -13.81
CA GLY A 244 -4.59 12.99 -14.29
C GLY A 244 -5.01 12.13 -15.49
N THR A 245 -4.04 11.77 -16.33
CA THR A 245 -4.24 10.95 -17.53
C THR A 245 -4.46 9.49 -17.15
N THR A 246 -5.49 8.82 -17.69
CA THR A 246 -5.52 7.35 -17.71
C THR A 246 -4.74 6.90 -18.94
N ASP A 247 -3.49 6.51 -18.74
CA ASP A 247 -2.62 6.07 -19.81
C ASP A 247 -2.61 4.53 -19.82
N SER A 248 -2.80 3.91 -20.99
CA SER A 248 -2.51 2.48 -21.20
C SER A 248 -3.32 1.45 -20.40
N LEU A 249 -4.59 1.71 -20.09
CA LEU A 249 -5.42 0.68 -19.46
C LEU A 249 -5.75 -0.42 -20.47
N SER A 250 -5.21 -1.62 -20.26
CA SER A 250 -5.42 -2.80 -21.12
C SER A 250 -6.20 -3.92 -20.43
N GLY A 251 -6.47 -3.78 -19.13
CA GLY A 251 -7.29 -4.73 -18.39
C GLY A 251 -8.77 -4.56 -18.68
N ASP A 252 -9.49 -5.68 -18.67
CA ASP A 252 -10.95 -5.70 -18.88
C ASP A 252 -11.70 -4.99 -17.75
N PHE A 253 -12.88 -4.45 -18.08
CA PHE A 253 -13.85 -3.90 -17.14
C PHE A 253 -15.08 -4.81 -17.05
N ASP A 254 -15.28 -5.47 -15.90
CA ASP A 254 -16.51 -6.22 -15.59
C ASP A 254 -17.46 -5.37 -14.74
N VAL A 255 -18.44 -4.75 -15.38
CA VAL A 255 -19.45 -3.91 -14.72
C VAL A 255 -20.76 -4.68 -14.61
N THR A 256 -20.96 -5.34 -13.47
CA THR A 256 -22.12 -6.21 -13.21
C THR A 256 -23.18 -5.58 -12.31
N GLY A 257 -22.86 -4.45 -11.66
CA GLY A 257 -23.76 -3.73 -10.76
C GLY A 257 -23.28 -2.30 -10.45
N GLY A 258 -23.93 -1.61 -9.51
CA GLY A 258 -23.53 -0.29 -9.03
C GLY A 258 -23.54 0.86 -10.06
N THR A 259 -22.85 1.94 -9.72
CA THR A 259 -22.60 3.11 -10.56
C THR A 259 -21.16 3.07 -11.11
N PHE A 260 -21.02 3.02 -12.43
CA PHE A 260 -19.72 3.21 -13.08
C PHE A 260 -19.63 4.65 -13.60
N ARG A 261 -18.83 5.48 -12.92
CA ARG A 261 -18.76 6.92 -13.17
C ARG A 261 -17.41 7.32 -13.74
N ILE A 262 -17.46 8.11 -14.81
CA ILE A 262 -16.30 8.62 -15.52
C ILE A 262 -16.47 10.13 -15.72
N ASP A 263 -15.70 10.90 -14.96
CA ASP A 263 -15.65 12.36 -15.02
C ASP A 263 -14.33 12.87 -15.66
N THR A 264 -13.51 11.96 -16.21
CA THR A 264 -12.18 12.25 -16.80
C THR A 264 -11.95 11.46 -18.09
N PRO A 265 -11.03 11.87 -18.99
CA PRO A 265 -10.74 11.07 -20.18
C PRO A 265 -10.31 9.66 -19.79
N LEU A 266 -11.01 8.67 -20.34
CA LEU A 266 -10.72 7.25 -20.14
C LEU A 266 -10.38 6.61 -21.48
N CYS A 267 -9.17 6.07 -21.60
CA CYS A 267 -8.72 5.29 -22.74
C CYS A 267 -8.42 3.87 -22.29
N THR A 268 -9.06 2.88 -22.90
CA THR A 268 -8.74 1.48 -22.66
C THR A 268 -8.72 0.64 -23.92
N SER A 269 -7.80 -0.33 -23.98
CA SER A 269 -7.77 -1.40 -24.97
C SER A 269 -8.40 -2.71 -24.48
N GLY A 270 -8.74 -2.81 -23.19
CA GLY A 270 -9.44 -3.95 -22.60
C GLY A 270 -10.94 -3.89 -22.86
N ASP A 271 -11.59 -5.06 -22.81
CA ASP A 271 -13.02 -5.16 -23.10
C ASP A 271 -13.86 -4.62 -21.94
N ILE A 272 -14.97 -3.95 -22.26
CA ILE A 272 -15.97 -3.57 -21.25
C ILE A 272 -17.18 -4.47 -21.34
N THR A 273 -17.35 -5.29 -20.31
CA THR A 273 -18.47 -6.21 -20.16
C THR A 273 -19.50 -5.67 -19.19
N VAL A 274 -20.67 -5.27 -19.72
CA VAL A 274 -21.81 -4.81 -18.92
C VAL A 274 -22.91 -5.87 -18.93
N LYS A 275 -23.03 -6.67 -17.86
CA LYS A 275 -24.07 -7.73 -17.76
C LYS A 275 -25.23 -7.31 -16.87
N ALA A 276 -26.44 -7.13 -17.41
CA ALA A 276 -27.62 -6.74 -16.61
C ALA A 276 -27.75 -7.61 -15.34
N GLY A 277 -27.76 -6.97 -14.17
CA GLY A 277 -28.07 -7.66 -12.91
C GLY A 277 -29.58 -7.88 -12.86
N ALA A 278 -30.02 -8.98 -12.25
CA ALA A 278 -31.44 -9.35 -12.23
C ALA A 278 -32.36 -8.27 -11.63
N ASN A 279 -31.83 -7.40 -10.75
CA ASN A 279 -32.63 -6.51 -9.90
C ASN A 279 -32.17 -5.03 -9.84
N ASN A 280 -31.14 -4.60 -10.58
CA ASN A 280 -30.65 -3.21 -10.47
C ASN A 280 -30.38 -2.55 -11.83
N PRO A 281 -30.88 -1.31 -12.05
CA PRO A 281 -30.47 -0.52 -13.19
C PRO A 281 -28.98 -0.19 -13.05
N LYS A 282 -28.18 -0.55 -14.05
CA LYS A 282 -26.82 -0.03 -14.16
C LYS A 282 -26.87 1.42 -14.56
N VAL A 283 -26.04 2.23 -13.92
CA VAL A 283 -25.82 3.59 -14.37
C VAL A 283 -24.36 3.71 -14.79
N ILE A 284 -24.16 3.86 -16.11
CA ILE A 284 -22.89 4.36 -16.64
C ILE A 284 -23.06 5.86 -16.76
N VAL A 285 -22.29 6.61 -15.98
CA VAL A 285 -22.32 8.08 -15.96
C VAL A 285 -21.05 8.59 -16.61
N ILE A 286 -21.18 9.23 -17.78
CA ILE A 286 -20.07 9.89 -18.47
C ILE A 286 -20.35 11.39 -18.41
N ARG A 287 -19.43 12.18 -17.84
CA ARG A 287 -19.59 13.62 -17.70
C ARG A 287 -18.40 14.36 -18.28
N ASN A 288 -18.69 15.26 -19.23
CA ASN A 288 -17.75 16.28 -19.72
C ASN A 288 -16.40 15.72 -20.19
N THR A 289 -16.41 14.52 -20.76
CA THR A 289 -15.17 13.80 -21.10
C THR A 289 -15.33 12.91 -22.34
N THR A 290 -14.20 12.56 -22.94
CA THR A 290 -14.09 11.57 -24.01
C THR A 290 -13.77 10.21 -23.41
N VAL A 291 -14.54 9.20 -23.80
CA VAL A 291 -14.26 7.82 -23.46
C VAL A 291 -13.98 7.04 -24.73
N THR A 292 -12.82 6.39 -24.79
CA THR A 292 -12.41 5.58 -25.94
C THR A 292 -12.20 4.14 -25.50
N PHE A 293 -12.98 3.23 -26.07
CA PHE A 293 -12.95 1.81 -25.76
C PHE A 293 -12.33 1.01 -26.90
N ASN A 294 -11.69 -0.10 -26.57
CA ASN A 294 -11.15 -1.09 -27.50
C ASN A 294 -10.24 -0.45 -28.56
N ASN A 295 -9.53 0.62 -28.19
CA ASN A 295 -8.64 1.30 -29.11
C ASN A 295 -7.21 0.80 -28.91
N PRO A 296 -6.64 0.05 -29.88
CA PRO A 296 -5.27 -0.42 -29.79
C PRO A 296 -4.24 0.73 -29.83
N SER A 297 -4.67 1.95 -30.20
CA SER A 297 -3.85 3.15 -30.16
C SER A 297 -4.01 3.94 -28.85
N CYS A 298 -4.68 3.40 -27.83
CA CYS A 298 -4.53 3.96 -26.48
C CYS A 298 -3.05 3.86 -26.12
N PRO A 299 -2.39 4.99 -25.79
CA PRO A 299 -0.96 5.03 -25.51
C PRO A 299 -0.59 4.15 -24.32
#